data_AF-A0A5E6MGI6-F1
#
_entry.id   AF-A0A5E6MGI6-F1
#
_cell.length_a   1.000
_cell.length_b   1.000
_cell.length_c   1.000
_cell.angle_alpha   90.00
_cell.angle_beta   90.00
_cell.angle_gamma   90.00
#
_symmetry.space_group_name_H-M   'P 1'
#
loop_
_entity.id
_entity.type
_entity.pdbx_description
1 polymer ?
#
loop_
_entity_poly.entity_id
_entity_poly.type
_entity_poly.pdbx_seq_one_letter_code
_entity_poly.pdbx_strand_id
1 'polypeptide(L)'
;MTKILVIDIGGRNVKLLATGQKEPRKIPSGPSFTPQDLVDRLPEAVAGWSFEAISIGYPGPVAGGRPAAEPRNLGSGWLGFDFA
;
A
#
# COMPACT_ATOMS: atom_id res chain seq x y z
N MET A 1 15.22 -8.22 14.53
CA MET A 1 13.82 -8.44 14.09
C MET A 1 13.58 -7.44 12.97
N THR A 2 13.21 -7.89 11.77
CA THR A 2 13.02 -7.00 10.62
C THR A 2 11.93 -5.98 10.92
N LYS A 3 12.20 -4.70 10.74
CA LYS A 3 11.21 -3.63 10.87
C LYS A 3 10.39 -3.56 9.58
N ILE A 4 9.12 -3.91 9.67
CA ILE A 4 8.20 -3.94 8.53
C ILE A 4 7.27 -2.74 8.57
N LEU A 5 7.06 -2.10 7.41
CA LEU A 5 5.91 -1.25 7.13
C LEU A 5 4.81 -2.09 6.50
N VAL A 6 3.65 -2.16 7.16
CA VAL A 6 2.46 -2.80 6.59
C VAL A 6 1.62 -1.74 5.88
N ILE A 7 1.27 -2.01 4.62
CA ILE A 7 0.38 -1.20 3.78
C ILE A 7 -0.88 -2.03 3.49
N ASP A 8 -2.02 -1.66 4.09
CA ASP A 8 -3.32 -2.28 3.84
C ASP A 8 -4.11 -1.40 2.86
N ILE A 9 -4.23 -1.82 1.61
CA ILE A 9 -4.85 -1.06 0.53
C ILE A 9 -6.34 -1.39 0.46
N GLY A 10 -7.19 -0.43 0.81
CA GLY A 10 -8.65 -0.55 0.71
C GLY A 10 -9.27 0.48 -0.24
N GLY A 11 -10.52 0.26 -0.64
CA GLY A 11 -11.27 1.16 -1.53
C GLY A 11 -11.68 2.51 -0.95
N ARG A 12 -11.39 2.78 0.33
CA ARG A 12 -11.67 4.08 0.98
C ARG A 12 -10.42 4.72 1.56
N ASN A 13 -9.53 3.90 2.12
CA ASN A 13 -8.26 4.34 2.67
C ASN A 13 -7.22 3.27 2.41
N VAL A 14 -5.98 3.72 2.21
CA VAL A 14 -4.78 2.91 2.48
C VAL A 14 -4.39 3.14 3.94
N LYS A 15 -4.17 2.07 4.70
CA LYS A 15 -3.71 2.16 6.10
C LYS A 15 -2.26 1.72 6.21
N LEU A 16 -1.51 2.42 7.04
CA LEU A 16 -0.07 2.24 7.20
C LEU A 16 0.24 2.01 8.68
N LEU A 17 1.03 0.99 8.99
CA LEU A 17 1.54 0.77 10.34
C LEU A 17 2.95 0.19 10.28
N ALA A 18 3.91 0.89 10.89
CA ALA A 18 5.27 0.38 11.03
C ALA A 18 5.45 -0.39 12.34
N THR A 19 6.38 -1.33 12.34
CA THR A 19 6.76 -2.13 13.53
C THR A 19 7.09 -1.20 14.71
N GLY A 20 6.48 -1.47 15.88
CA GLY A 20 6.66 -0.68 17.10
C GLY A 20 5.75 0.55 17.21
N GLN A 21 5.00 0.89 16.16
CA GLN A 21 3.98 1.93 16.20
C GLN A 21 2.65 1.35 16.67
N LYS A 22 1.82 2.17 17.33
CA LYS A 22 0.50 1.76 17.84
C LYS A 22 -0.65 2.31 16.99
N GLU A 23 -0.49 3.54 16.51
CA GLU A 23 -1.53 4.24 15.75
C GLU A 23 -1.28 4.11 14.24
N PRO A 24 -2.25 3.59 13.47
CA PRO A 24 -2.13 3.54 12.02
C PRO A 24 -2.32 4.92 11.40
N ARG A 25 -1.53 5.21 10.38
CA ARG A 25 -1.71 6.38 9.51
C ARG A 25 -2.57 6.02 8.30
N LYS A 26 -3.22 7.00 7.68
CA LYS A 26 -4.14 6.77 6.56
C LYS A 26 -3.87 7.71 5.40
N ILE A 27 -3.95 7.18 4.19
CA ILE A 27 -4.02 7.93 2.94
C ILE A 27 -5.43 7.71 2.37
N PRO A 28 -6.22 8.77 2.10
CA PRO A 28 -7.49 8.62 1.40
C PRO A 28 -7.28 8.02 0.01
N SER A 29 -8.07 7.00 -0.32
CA SER A 29 -8.09 6.34 -1.64
C SER A 29 -9.48 6.48 -2.27
N GLY A 30 -9.79 5.66 -3.28
CA GLY A 30 -11.09 5.66 -3.94
C GLY A 30 -11.00 5.18 -5.38
N PRO A 31 -12.10 5.25 -6.15
CA PRO A 31 -12.20 4.71 -7.50
C PRO A 31 -11.18 5.26 -8.53
N SER A 32 -10.53 6.38 -8.25
CA SER A 32 -9.49 6.97 -9.10
C SER A 32 -8.07 6.77 -8.57
N PHE A 33 -7.90 6.11 -7.40
CA PHE A 33 -6.60 5.97 -6.75
C PHE A 33 -5.77 4.88 -7.43
N THR A 34 -4.59 5.26 -7.92
CA THR A 34 -3.68 4.40 -8.69
C THR A 34 -2.54 3.88 -7.81
N PRO A 35 -1.75 2.88 -8.26
CA PRO A 35 -0.52 2.52 -7.56
C PRO A 35 0.52 3.66 -7.57
N GLN A 36 0.53 4.53 -8.58
CA GLN A 36 1.41 5.70 -8.60
C GLN A 36 1.02 6.70 -7.50
N ASP A 37 -0.29 6.94 -7.29
CA ASP A 37 -0.76 7.76 -6.16
C ASP A 37 -0.28 7.23 -4.80
N LEU A 38 -0.22 5.90 -4.65
CA LEU A 38 0.32 5.28 -3.43
C LEU A 38 1.80 5.64 -3.28
N VAL A 39 2.61 5.42 -4.31
CA VAL A 39 4.06 5.68 -4.29
C VAL A 39 4.34 7.15 -4.00
N ASP A 40 3.60 8.06 -4.63
CA ASP A 40 3.82 9.51 -4.49
C ASP A 40 3.48 10.02 -3.08
N ARG A 41 2.46 9.44 -2.43
CA ARG A 41 2.00 9.88 -1.10
C ARG A 41 2.68 9.16 0.05
N LEU A 42 3.31 8.00 -0.21
CA LEU A 42 3.90 7.18 0.84
C LEU A 42 5.00 7.90 1.65
N PRO A 43 5.95 8.65 1.05
CA PRO A 43 7.04 9.29 1.79
C PRO A 43 6.56 10.24 2.89
N GLU A 44 5.57 11.08 2.59
CA GLU A 44 4.97 11.99 3.57
C GLU A 44 4.22 11.19 4.65
N ALA A 45 3.43 10.21 4.24
CA ALA A 45 2.62 9.43 5.15
C ALA A 45 3.45 8.60 6.15
N VAL A 46 4.68 8.21 5.81
CA VAL A 46 5.58 7.43 6.68
C VAL A 46 6.71 8.24 7.30
N ALA A 47 6.68 9.58 7.15
CA ALA A 47 7.70 10.46 7.72
C ALA A 47 7.93 10.18 9.23
N GLY A 48 9.20 10.01 9.60
CA GLY A 48 9.62 9.70 10.97
C GLY A 48 9.51 8.22 11.37
N TRP A 49 9.03 7.33 10.49
CA TRP A 49 9.08 5.88 10.72
C TRP A 49 10.29 5.26 10.02
N SER A 50 10.94 4.30 10.67
CA SER A 50 12.04 3.51 10.08
C SER A 50 11.58 2.08 9.85
N PHE A 51 11.84 1.55 8.66
CA PHE A 51 11.53 0.18 8.26
C PHE A 51 12.55 -0.30 7.22
N GLU A 52 12.70 -1.61 7.12
CA GLU A 52 13.67 -2.31 6.27
C GLU A 52 12.98 -3.07 5.13
N ALA A 53 11.67 -3.31 5.26
CA ALA A 53 10.86 -4.00 4.27
C ALA A 53 9.41 -3.49 4.30
N ILE A 54 8.70 -3.70 3.19
CA ILE A 54 7.28 -3.37 3.02
C ILE A 54 6.49 -4.66 2.82
N SER A 55 5.33 -4.76 3.47
CA SER A 55 4.33 -5.79 3.21
C SER A 55 3.04 -5.12 2.73
N ILE A 56 2.49 -5.58 1.61
CA ILE A 56 1.33 -4.96 0.96
C ILE A 56 0.14 -5.94 0.99
N GLY A 57 -0.93 -5.53 1.67
CA GLY A 57 -2.26 -6.13 1.54
C GLY A 57 -2.97 -5.52 0.34
N TYR A 58 -3.10 -6.30 -0.73
CA TYR A 58 -3.72 -5.88 -1.98
C TYR A 58 -5.21 -6.32 -2.04
N PRO A 59 -6.15 -5.45 -2.47
CA PRO A 59 -7.59 -5.76 -2.49
C PRO A 59 -7.99 -6.52 -3.76
N GLY A 60 -7.33 -7.66 -3.99
CA GLY A 60 -7.54 -8.51 -5.15
C GLY A 60 -6.65 -9.75 -5.14
N PRO A 61 -6.74 -10.58 -6.19
CA PRO A 61 -5.91 -11.76 -6.36
C PRO A 61 -4.42 -11.39 -6.47
N VAL A 62 -3.56 -12.15 -5.80
CA VAL A 62 -2.10 -12.03 -5.87
C VAL A 62 -1.52 -13.38 -6.26
N ALA A 63 -0.62 -13.42 -7.25
CA ALA A 63 0.08 -14.62 -7.68
C ALA A 63 1.56 -14.29 -7.93
N GLY A 64 2.48 -15.12 -7.44
CA GLY A 64 3.92 -14.89 -7.60
C GLY A 64 4.41 -13.56 -7.01
N GLY A 65 3.76 -13.07 -5.95
CA GLY A 65 4.10 -11.81 -5.30
C GLY A 65 3.65 -10.55 -6.06
N ARG A 66 2.80 -10.69 -7.08
CA ARG A 66 2.29 -9.56 -7.89
C ARG A 66 0.76 -9.57 -7.97
N PRO A 67 0.12 -8.40 -8.10
CA PRO A 67 -1.29 -8.32 -8.48
C PRO A 67 -1.57 -9.17 -9.73
N ALA A 68 -2.60 -10.01 -9.67
CA ALA A 68 -3.02 -10.87 -10.78
C ALA A 68 -4.31 -10.40 -11.47
N ALA A 69 -4.96 -9.37 -10.92
CA ALA A 69 -6.08 -8.65 -11.53
C ALA A 69 -6.17 -7.24 -10.95
N GLU A 70 -6.80 -6.33 -11.68
CA GLU A 70 -7.12 -4.98 -11.20
C GLU A 70 -8.09 -5.03 -10.00
N PRO A 71 -7.97 -4.08 -9.05
CA PRO A 71 -8.87 -3.99 -7.91
C PRO A 71 -10.22 -3.40 -8.35
N ARG A 72 -11.33 -3.89 -7.79
CA ARG A 72 -12.68 -3.47 -8.24
C ARG A 72 -13.07 -2.04 -7.85
N ASN A 73 -12.46 -1.48 -6.81
CA ASN A 73 -12.89 -0.23 -6.17
C ASN A 73 -11.80 0.85 -6.17
N LEU A 74 -10.74 0.70 -6.97
CA LEU A 74 -9.67 1.67 -7.13
C LEU A 74 -9.46 1.98 -8.62
N GLY A 75 -8.56 2.91 -8.91
CA GLY A 75 -8.13 3.18 -10.28
C GLY A 75 -7.39 1.98 -10.88
N SER A 76 -7.15 2.01 -12.18
CA SER A 76 -6.40 0.98 -12.89
C SER A 76 -4.88 1.16 -12.77
N GLY A 77 -4.13 0.19 -13.30
CA GLY A 77 -2.67 0.25 -13.43
C GLY A 77 -1.95 -0.55 -12.35
N TRP A 78 -2.69 -1.27 -11.49
CA TRP A 78 -2.11 -2.14 -10.47
C TRP A 78 -1.56 -3.43 -11.08
N LEU A 79 -2.19 -3.92 -12.15
CA LEU A 79 -1.71 -5.10 -12.87
C LEU A 79 -0.41 -4.74 -13.61
N GLY A 80 0.66 -5.47 -13.30
CA GLY A 80 1.97 -5.24 -13.93
C GLY A 80 2.74 -4.04 -13.37
N PHE A 81 2.23 -3.34 -12.36
CA PHE A 81 3.00 -2.32 -11.65
C PHE A 81 4.19 -2.95 -10.93
N ASP A 82 5.36 -2.33 -11.05
CA ASP A 82 6.56 -2.80 -10.37
C ASP A 82 6.72 -2.09 -9.02
N PHE A 83 6.55 -2.86 -7.94
CA PHE A 83 6.74 -2.40 -6.56
C PHE A 83 8.14 -2.70 -6.02
N ALA A 84 8.98 -3.41 -6.79
CA ALA A 84 10.30 -3.91 -6.38
C ALA A 84 11.44 -3.01 -6.86
#